data_AF-A0A5C6E7L7-F1
#
_entry.id   AF-A0A5C6E7L7-F1
#
_cell.length_a   1.000
_cell.length_b   1.000
_cell.length_c   1.000
_cell.angle_alpha   90.00
_cell.angle_beta   90.00
_cell.angle_gamma   90.00
#
_symmetry.space_group_name_H-M   'P 1'
#
loop_
_entity.id
_entity.type
_entity.pdbx_description
1 polymer ?
#
loop_
_entity_poly.entity_id
_entity_poly.type
_entity_poly.pdbx_seq_one_letter_code
_entity_poly.pdbx_strand_id
1 'polypeptide(L)'
;MKKLIRTLCLLLLGASSIQAQEANDATQRLRNQNAQFTEQIVKVADDVYVAVGYSVSNVSMIVGDDGVIIVDTGMMGEAAEKIATKFREITDKPVKAIIYTHSHGDHTGGAPAFLGDERPQIWAHINFGSEARPWKAGGLTYQNVRGARQAGFKLPPELRINNGVAPVRYPKRGGAVFSSGEGTNPTHFLEVDRQTINVAGVELELISSPGETNDGVSVWYPDGKVLFAGDTFYRSFPNLYAIRGTPNRITRRWAQTLSKLADHNADALVGGHTLPVVGADEVKRVLNDYRDAVQFVHDKTVEGINKGLTPDELVEYVQLPEHLASNDYLQPFYGHPEWGVRQTFSNYLGWFDGNASNLFPLPPKAEADRVAKLAGGTDKLLESARDALAADDNQWAAQLADHLLAINKDDKDAKQIKADALTKLASDMVNATARNYYLTVARELRAEAGPASKAKMPVKAVEKSEANKKAAMDFIQLVMGDRDYEAARKFAGEYIQHDPRIGDGFDALVEALETYPPWKNRPKSTVEFKNVAADGDLVYLQTHREIKADDGFPARQIVVHVFRFNDAGKIDEHWTIVQSVKLKDSVSKHPLF
;
A
#
# COMPACT_ATOMS: atom_id res chain seq x y z
N MET A 1 -8.57 -25.20 61.96
CA MET A 1 -7.23 -24.64 62.19
C MET A 1 -6.64 -24.19 60.86
N LYS A 2 -6.38 -22.87 60.75
CA LYS A 2 -5.38 -22.15 59.92
C LYS A 2 -5.15 -22.49 58.43
N LYS A 3 -5.61 -21.54 57.59
CA LYS A 3 -4.94 -20.82 56.48
C LYS A 3 -4.21 -21.60 55.36
N LEU A 4 -4.68 -21.40 54.11
CA LEU A 4 -3.83 -21.30 52.91
C LEU A 4 -4.54 -20.43 51.85
N ILE A 5 -4.19 -19.14 51.74
CA ILE A 5 -3.49 -18.50 50.60
C ILE A 5 -4.24 -18.60 49.25
N ARG A 6 -4.76 -17.45 48.76
CA ARG A 6 -4.39 -16.86 47.46
C ARG A 6 -5.01 -15.47 47.29
N THR A 7 -4.16 -14.46 47.35
CA THR A 7 -4.42 -13.06 47.01
C THR A 7 -4.63 -12.93 45.51
N LEU A 8 -5.73 -12.28 45.12
CA LEU A 8 -6.04 -11.85 43.76
C LEU A 8 -5.31 -10.52 43.52
N CYS A 9 -4.29 -10.51 42.67
CA CYS A 9 -3.66 -9.28 42.18
C CYS A 9 -4.44 -8.78 40.95
N LEU A 10 -5.15 -7.67 41.11
CA LEU A 10 -5.49 -6.79 40.00
C LEU A 10 -4.22 -6.10 39.51
N LEU A 11 -3.80 -6.40 38.28
CA LEU A 11 -2.91 -5.58 37.46
C LEU A 11 -3.25 -5.87 36.00
N LEU A 12 -4.23 -5.13 35.49
CA LEU A 12 -4.48 -4.96 34.06
C LEU A 12 -4.41 -3.47 33.79
N LEU A 13 -3.36 -3.05 33.08
CA LEU A 13 -3.33 -1.97 32.08
C LEU A 13 -1.86 -1.63 31.84
N GLY A 14 -1.30 -2.29 30.83
CA GLY A 14 0.10 -2.16 30.44
C GLY A 14 0.39 -3.00 29.21
N ALA A 15 -0.49 -2.92 28.21
CA ALA A 15 -0.25 -3.43 26.87
C ALA A 15 -0.90 -2.47 25.89
N SER A 16 -0.23 -2.27 24.75
CA SER A 16 -0.73 -1.60 23.53
C SER A 16 -0.46 -0.09 23.42
N SER A 17 0.80 0.31 23.27
CA SER A 17 1.16 1.52 22.49
C SER A 17 1.45 1.20 21.02
N ILE A 18 0.97 0.05 20.53
CA ILE A 18 1.01 -0.37 19.12
C ILE A 18 -0.43 -0.45 18.61
N GLN A 19 -1.08 0.70 18.38
CA GLN A 19 -2.23 0.78 17.46
C GLN A 19 -2.60 2.25 17.18
N ALA A 20 -2.83 2.53 15.90
CA ALA A 20 -3.40 3.74 15.32
C ALA A 20 -2.51 4.99 15.26
N GLN A 21 -1.55 4.98 14.32
CA GLN A 21 -1.53 6.08 13.36
C GLN A 21 -2.91 6.02 12.68
N GLU A 22 -3.76 7.02 12.87
CA GLU A 22 -5.14 7.02 12.37
C GLU A 22 -5.15 6.55 10.91
N ALA A 23 -5.80 5.42 10.65
CA ALA A 23 -5.98 4.97 9.28
C ALA A 23 -6.84 6.02 8.56
N ASN A 24 -6.30 6.65 7.52
CA ASN A 24 -7.11 7.48 6.66
C ASN A 24 -8.19 6.64 5.95
N ASP A 25 -9.19 7.30 5.38
CA ASP A 25 -10.32 6.66 4.72
C ASP A 25 -9.86 5.64 3.65
N ALA A 26 -8.90 6.02 2.80
CA ALA A 26 -8.37 5.18 1.73
C ALA A 26 -7.72 3.88 2.24
N THR A 27 -6.84 3.98 3.24
CA THR A 27 -6.18 2.82 3.85
C THR A 27 -7.20 1.91 4.54
N GLN A 28 -8.17 2.48 5.24
CA GLN A 28 -9.20 1.71 5.93
C GLN A 28 -10.10 0.97 4.92
N ARG A 29 -10.51 1.64 3.84
CA ARG A 29 -11.28 1.02 2.74
C ARG A 29 -10.50 -0.11 2.09
N LEU A 30 -9.22 0.09 1.80
CA LEU A 30 -8.36 -0.96 1.27
C LEU A 30 -8.21 -2.15 2.23
N ARG A 31 -8.16 -1.91 3.56
CA ARG A 31 -8.18 -2.99 4.56
C ARG A 31 -9.51 -3.72 4.60
N ASN A 32 -10.63 -3.01 4.49
CA ASN A 32 -11.98 -3.60 4.46
C ASN A 32 -12.15 -4.53 3.25
N GLN A 33 -11.50 -4.23 2.12
CA GLN A 33 -11.47 -5.09 0.94
C GLN A 33 -10.92 -6.50 1.22
N ASN A 34 -10.18 -6.71 2.33
CA ASN A 34 -9.75 -8.05 2.74
C ASN A 34 -10.89 -9.04 2.98
N ALA A 35 -12.10 -8.54 3.30
CA ALA A 35 -13.28 -9.38 3.43
C ALA A 35 -13.60 -10.16 2.14
N GLN A 36 -13.22 -9.62 0.97
CA GLN A 36 -13.47 -10.24 -0.34
C GLN A 36 -12.64 -11.50 -0.60
N PHE A 37 -11.61 -11.77 0.19
CA PHE A 37 -10.73 -12.91 -0.01
C PHE A 37 -10.30 -13.56 1.32
N THR A 38 -11.22 -13.58 2.28
CA THR A 38 -11.09 -14.44 3.46
C THR A 38 -11.20 -15.91 3.04
N GLU A 39 -10.30 -16.75 3.54
CA GLU A 39 -10.25 -18.19 3.20
C GLU A 39 -11.55 -18.91 3.56
N GLN A 40 -12.27 -19.40 2.55
CA GLN A 40 -13.50 -20.18 2.72
C GLN A 40 -13.88 -20.97 1.46
N ILE A 41 -14.59 -22.09 1.65
CA ILE A 41 -15.25 -22.81 0.55
C ILE A 41 -16.70 -22.34 0.49
N VAL A 42 -17.07 -21.66 -0.60
CA VAL A 42 -18.42 -21.15 -0.84
C VAL A 42 -19.17 -22.13 -1.74
N LYS A 43 -20.31 -22.65 -1.28
CA LYS A 43 -21.22 -23.42 -2.13
C LYS A 43 -22.15 -22.44 -2.86
N VAL A 44 -22.04 -22.36 -4.19
CA VAL A 44 -22.80 -21.38 -5.01
C VAL A 44 -23.97 -22.01 -5.78
N ALA A 45 -23.95 -23.33 -5.95
CA ALA A 45 -25.05 -24.16 -6.45
C ALA A 45 -24.97 -25.55 -5.79
N ASP A 46 -25.91 -26.45 -6.06
CA ASP A 46 -26.01 -27.74 -5.37
C ASP A 46 -24.76 -28.62 -5.47
N ASP A 47 -24.02 -28.48 -6.56
CA ASP A 47 -22.84 -29.26 -6.96
C ASP A 47 -21.62 -28.37 -7.26
N VAL A 48 -21.69 -27.07 -6.98
CA VAL A 48 -20.62 -26.11 -7.28
C VAL A 48 -20.03 -25.50 -6.01
N TYR A 49 -18.70 -25.61 -5.88
CA TYR A 49 -17.92 -25.15 -4.73
C TYR A 49 -16.77 -24.26 -5.19
N VAL A 50 -16.59 -23.11 -4.53
CA VAL A 50 -15.55 -22.12 -4.87
C VAL A 50 -14.64 -21.91 -3.66
N ALA A 51 -13.36 -22.20 -3.82
CA ALA A 51 -12.33 -21.88 -2.85
C ALA A 51 -11.90 -20.43 -3.02
N VAL A 52 -12.37 -19.57 -2.12
CA VAL A 52 -12.08 -18.13 -2.09
C VAL A 52 -10.95 -17.85 -1.09
N GLY A 53 -10.03 -16.97 -1.43
CA GLY A 53 -9.03 -16.45 -0.50
C GLY A 53 -7.88 -17.39 -0.14
N TYR A 54 -7.90 -18.66 -0.58
CA TYR A 54 -6.82 -19.62 -0.38
C TYR A 54 -5.61 -19.32 -1.26
N SER A 55 -5.83 -18.92 -2.52
CA SER A 55 -4.79 -18.55 -3.48
C SER A 55 -4.85 -17.06 -3.84
N VAL A 56 -4.13 -16.65 -4.88
CA VAL A 56 -4.29 -15.31 -5.46
C VAL A 56 -5.63 -15.22 -6.20
N SER A 57 -5.95 -16.22 -7.01
CA SER A 57 -7.24 -16.41 -7.67
C SER A 57 -8.15 -17.37 -6.89
N ASN A 58 -9.42 -17.38 -7.27
CA ASN A 58 -10.38 -18.40 -6.88
C ASN A 58 -10.13 -19.70 -7.64
N VAL A 59 -10.48 -20.83 -7.02
CA VAL A 59 -10.44 -22.14 -7.65
C VAL A 59 -11.81 -22.78 -7.43
N SER A 60 -12.45 -23.25 -8.50
CA SER A 60 -13.81 -23.80 -8.41
C SER A 60 -13.84 -25.28 -8.75
N MET A 61 -14.77 -26.02 -8.15
CA MET A 61 -15.05 -27.41 -8.43
C MET A 61 -16.54 -27.59 -8.74
N ILE A 62 -16.83 -28.27 -9.84
CA ILE A 62 -18.16 -28.75 -10.22
C ILE A 62 -18.17 -30.26 -10.05
N VAL A 63 -19.12 -30.79 -9.28
CA VAL A 63 -19.23 -32.23 -8.98
C VAL A 63 -20.21 -32.87 -9.97
N GLY A 64 -19.68 -33.65 -10.92
CA GLY A 64 -20.47 -34.40 -11.89
C GLY A 64 -20.81 -35.82 -11.43
N ASP A 65 -21.24 -36.66 -12.37
CA ASP A 65 -21.69 -38.04 -12.14
C ASP A 65 -20.54 -38.97 -11.73
N ASP A 66 -19.48 -39.06 -12.54
CA ASP A 66 -18.34 -39.97 -12.37
C ASP A 66 -17.00 -39.23 -12.12
N GLY A 67 -17.05 -37.92 -11.93
CA GLY A 67 -15.86 -37.09 -11.82
C GLY A 67 -16.14 -35.67 -11.33
N VAL A 68 -15.08 -34.87 -11.21
CA VAL A 68 -15.16 -33.44 -10.96
C VAL A 68 -14.47 -32.64 -12.07
N ILE A 69 -14.90 -31.40 -12.23
CA ILE A 69 -14.33 -30.41 -13.14
C ILE A 69 -13.77 -29.26 -12.30
N ILE A 70 -12.53 -28.90 -12.53
CA ILE A 70 -11.85 -27.80 -11.85
C ILE A 70 -11.79 -26.59 -12.78
N VAL A 71 -12.25 -25.43 -12.34
CA VAL A 71 -12.11 -24.16 -13.06
C VAL A 71 -11.06 -23.31 -12.35
N ASP A 72 -9.96 -23.03 -13.05
CA ASP A 72 -8.70 -22.49 -12.54
C ASP A 72 -8.08 -23.29 -11.39
N THR A 73 -6.82 -23.03 -11.07
CA THR A 73 -6.02 -23.90 -10.18
C THR A 73 -5.18 -23.13 -9.16
N GLY A 74 -5.30 -21.80 -9.11
CA GLY A 74 -4.49 -20.99 -8.22
C GLY A 74 -3.04 -20.84 -8.68
N MET A 75 -2.24 -20.17 -7.85
CA MET A 75 -0.85 -19.84 -8.16
C MET A 75 0.17 -20.81 -7.54
N MET A 76 0.05 -21.06 -6.24
CA MET A 76 1.09 -21.72 -5.42
C MET A 76 0.72 -23.18 -5.14
N GLY A 77 1.69 -24.10 -5.26
CA GLY A 77 1.48 -25.53 -4.98
C GLY A 77 0.90 -25.80 -3.58
N GLU A 78 1.49 -25.23 -2.52
CA GLU A 78 1.01 -25.40 -1.13
C GLU A 78 -0.45 -24.92 -0.94
N ALA A 79 -0.82 -23.82 -1.58
CA ALA A 79 -2.21 -23.32 -1.53
C ALA A 79 -3.15 -24.21 -2.34
N ALA A 80 -2.72 -24.67 -3.52
CA ALA A 80 -3.49 -25.56 -4.37
C ALA A 80 -3.70 -26.94 -3.73
N GLU A 81 -2.69 -27.50 -3.06
CA GLU A 81 -2.80 -28.73 -2.28
C GLU A 81 -3.79 -28.59 -1.12
N LYS A 82 -3.79 -27.44 -0.44
CA LYS A 82 -4.77 -27.12 0.60
C LYS A 82 -6.19 -27.06 0.05
N ILE A 83 -6.37 -26.46 -1.13
CA ILE A 83 -7.67 -26.41 -1.83
C ILE A 83 -8.10 -27.81 -2.25
N ALA A 84 -7.21 -28.58 -2.89
CA ALA A 84 -7.49 -29.96 -3.30
C ALA A 84 -7.91 -30.83 -2.11
N THR A 85 -7.23 -30.70 -0.97
CA THR A 85 -7.62 -31.37 0.29
C THR A 85 -9.03 -30.98 0.73
N LYS A 86 -9.35 -29.68 0.70
CA LYS A 86 -10.70 -29.18 1.05
C LYS A 86 -11.79 -29.69 0.10
N PHE A 87 -11.46 -29.84 -1.18
CA PHE A 87 -12.37 -30.44 -2.15
C PHE A 87 -12.54 -31.96 -1.96
N ARG A 88 -11.49 -32.67 -1.52
CA ARG A 88 -11.58 -34.09 -1.16
C ARG A 88 -12.45 -34.35 0.07
N GLU A 89 -12.55 -33.39 1.00
CA GLU A 89 -13.52 -33.46 2.10
C GLU A 89 -14.98 -33.47 1.61
N ILE A 90 -15.24 -33.01 0.38
CA ILE A 90 -16.57 -32.97 -0.24
C ILE A 90 -16.81 -34.22 -1.11
N THR A 91 -15.80 -34.66 -1.88
CA THR A 91 -15.94 -35.79 -2.79
C THR A 91 -14.61 -36.47 -3.16
N ASP A 92 -14.65 -37.80 -3.27
CA ASP A 92 -13.53 -38.63 -3.70
C ASP A 92 -13.50 -38.88 -5.22
N LYS A 93 -14.44 -38.31 -5.99
CA LYS A 93 -14.51 -38.52 -7.45
C LYS A 93 -13.26 -37.99 -8.18
N PRO A 94 -12.74 -38.69 -9.19
CA PRO A 94 -11.52 -38.27 -9.89
C PRO A 94 -11.72 -36.94 -10.64
N VAL A 95 -10.65 -36.16 -10.80
CA VAL A 95 -10.67 -34.96 -11.65
C VAL A 95 -10.69 -35.40 -13.11
N LYS A 96 -11.75 -35.07 -13.85
CA LYS A 96 -11.90 -35.43 -15.28
C LYS A 96 -11.53 -34.27 -16.20
N ALA A 97 -11.71 -33.04 -15.76
CA ALA A 97 -11.29 -31.85 -16.49
C ALA A 97 -10.73 -30.74 -15.59
N ILE A 98 -9.81 -29.97 -16.16
CA ILE A 98 -9.35 -28.68 -15.67
C ILE A 98 -9.62 -27.67 -16.80
N ILE A 99 -10.24 -26.54 -16.48
CA ILE A 99 -10.48 -25.45 -17.42
C ILE A 99 -9.70 -24.24 -16.93
N TYR A 100 -8.71 -23.80 -17.72
CA TYR A 100 -8.05 -22.53 -17.48
C TYR A 100 -8.85 -21.42 -18.12
N THR A 101 -9.31 -20.47 -17.31
CA THR A 101 -10.00 -19.28 -17.82
C THR A 101 -9.07 -18.42 -18.65
N HIS A 102 -7.78 -18.35 -18.30
CA HIS A 102 -6.74 -17.70 -19.10
C HIS A 102 -5.33 -18.11 -18.63
N SER A 103 -4.30 -17.58 -19.28
CA SER A 103 -2.90 -18.01 -19.09
C SER A 103 -2.11 -17.30 -17.99
N HIS A 104 -2.74 -16.49 -17.15
CA HIS A 104 -2.03 -15.88 -16.01
C HIS A 104 -1.67 -16.95 -14.99
N GLY A 105 -0.45 -16.84 -14.46
CA GLY A 105 0.14 -17.93 -13.67
C GLY A 105 -0.53 -18.16 -12.33
N ASP A 106 -1.33 -17.20 -11.85
CA ASP A 106 -2.22 -17.39 -10.71
C ASP A 106 -3.50 -18.17 -11.01
N HIS A 107 -3.81 -18.48 -12.27
CA HIS A 107 -4.93 -19.34 -12.66
C HIS A 107 -4.47 -20.75 -13.05
N THR A 108 -3.21 -20.89 -13.49
CA THR A 108 -2.67 -22.15 -14.01
C THR A 108 -1.62 -22.78 -13.10
N GLY A 109 -1.07 -22.00 -12.16
CA GLY A 109 0.15 -22.33 -11.45
C GLY A 109 0.00 -23.46 -10.43
N GLY A 110 -1.20 -23.78 -9.96
CA GLY A 110 -1.47 -24.85 -9.00
C GLY A 110 -1.98 -26.16 -9.60
N ALA A 111 -2.04 -26.26 -10.93
CA ALA A 111 -2.57 -27.42 -11.65
C ALA A 111 -2.01 -28.79 -11.22
N PRO A 112 -0.71 -28.94 -10.87
CA PRO A 112 -0.18 -30.22 -10.39
C PRO A 112 -0.94 -30.82 -9.21
N ALA A 113 -1.52 -30.00 -8.32
CA ALA A 113 -2.26 -30.46 -7.14
C ALA A 113 -3.59 -31.15 -7.48
N PHE A 114 -4.07 -31.00 -8.71
CA PHE A 114 -5.34 -31.56 -9.19
C PHE A 114 -5.15 -32.71 -10.19
N LEU A 115 -3.91 -33.12 -10.45
CA LEU A 115 -3.63 -34.31 -11.27
C LEU A 115 -3.88 -35.57 -10.45
N GLY A 116 -4.50 -36.59 -11.07
CA GLY A 116 -4.69 -37.92 -10.50
C GLY A 116 -3.92 -38.98 -11.29
N ASP A 117 -4.29 -40.25 -11.11
CA ASP A 117 -3.70 -41.39 -11.83
C ASP A 117 -3.89 -41.26 -13.35
N GLU A 118 -5.05 -40.75 -13.77
CA GLU A 118 -5.35 -40.40 -15.15
C GLU A 118 -5.17 -38.89 -15.37
N ARG A 119 -4.57 -38.52 -16.49
CA ARG A 119 -4.44 -37.10 -16.86
C ARG A 119 -5.81 -36.55 -17.27
N PRO A 120 -6.31 -35.48 -16.62
CA PRO A 120 -7.60 -34.88 -16.99
C PRO A 120 -7.53 -34.20 -18.36
N GLN A 121 -8.69 -33.94 -18.96
CA GLN A 121 -8.78 -32.98 -20.06
C GLN A 121 -8.38 -31.59 -19.53
N ILE A 122 -7.47 -30.89 -20.19
CA ILE A 122 -7.09 -29.54 -19.81
C ILE A 122 -7.50 -28.60 -20.94
N TRP A 123 -8.53 -27.80 -20.68
CA TRP A 123 -9.13 -26.88 -21.63
C TRP A 123 -8.56 -25.46 -21.46
N ALA A 124 -8.34 -24.77 -22.57
CA ALA A 124 -7.97 -23.36 -22.62
C ALA A 124 -8.42 -22.71 -23.93
N HIS A 125 -8.31 -21.39 -24.08
CA HIS A 125 -8.50 -20.74 -25.37
C HIS A 125 -7.36 -21.11 -26.34
N ILE A 126 -7.61 -21.16 -27.65
CA ILE A 126 -6.55 -21.39 -28.67
C ILE A 126 -5.42 -20.34 -28.65
N ASN A 127 -5.67 -19.18 -28.02
CA ASN A 127 -4.69 -18.10 -27.89
C ASN A 127 -3.85 -18.19 -26.62
N PHE A 128 -3.97 -19.28 -25.86
CA PHE A 128 -3.34 -19.47 -24.55
C PHE A 128 -1.88 -18.99 -24.53
N GLY A 129 -1.57 -18.11 -23.59
CA GLY A 129 -0.24 -17.50 -23.45
C GLY A 129 0.02 -16.29 -24.36
N SER A 130 -1.03 -15.75 -25.01
CA SER A 130 -0.91 -14.62 -25.95
C SER A 130 -0.25 -13.37 -25.36
N GLU A 131 -0.55 -13.02 -24.11
CA GLU A 131 -0.02 -11.82 -23.48
C GLU A 131 1.52 -11.88 -23.34
N ALA A 132 2.07 -13.06 -23.03
CA ALA A 132 3.51 -13.22 -22.80
C ALA A 132 4.33 -13.37 -24.09
N ARG A 133 3.70 -13.71 -25.23
CA ARG A 133 4.38 -13.96 -26.51
C ARG A 133 5.23 -12.76 -26.98
N PRO A 134 4.69 -11.52 -27.04
CA PRO A 134 5.48 -10.35 -27.46
C PRO A 134 6.68 -10.08 -26.56
N TRP A 135 6.53 -10.23 -25.24
CA TRP A 135 7.64 -10.02 -24.30
C TRP A 135 8.76 -11.03 -24.49
N LYS A 136 8.41 -12.31 -24.61
CA LYS A 136 9.38 -13.39 -24.83
C LYS A 136 10.10 -13.20 -26.15
N ALA A 137 9.37 -12.92 -27.23
CA ALA A 137 9.94 -12.66 -28.55
C ALA A 137 10.87 -11.43 -28.57
N GLY A 138 10.52 -10.37 -27.81
CA GLY A 138 11.31 -9.16 -27.70
C GLY A 138 12.41 -9.18 -26.63
N GLY A 139 12.56 -10.26 -25.87
CA GLY A 139 13.53 -10.34 -24.76
C GLY A 139 13.26 -9.35 -23.61
N LEU A 140 12.00 -8.96 -23.38
CA LEU A 140 11.64 -7.93 -22.40
C LEU A 140 11.73 -8.48 -20.96
N THR A 141 12.69 -7.98 -20.18
CA THR A 141 12.90 -8.42 -18.78
C THR A 141 12.47 -7.38 -17.74
N TYR A 142 12.48 -6.09 -18.09
CA TYR A 142 12.22 -5.00 -17.14
C TYR A 142 10.77 -4.96 -16.65
N GLN A 143 9.86 -5.62 -17.37
CA GLN A 143 8.49 -5.86 -16.93
C GLN A 143 8.47 -6.54 -15.54
N ASN A 144 9.39 -7.46 -15.25
CA ASN A 144 9.47 -8.14 -13.94
C ASN A 144 9.76 -7.17 -12.79
N VAL A 145 10.57 -6.13 -13.03
CA VAL A 145 10.86 -5.09 -12.03
C VAL A 145 9.61 -4.27 -11.75
N ARG A 146 8.89 -3.86 -12.81
CA ARG A 146 7.62 -3.13 -12.68
C ARG A 146 6.54 -3.98 -12.01
N GLY A 147 6.45 -5.27 -12.36
CA GLY A 147 5.54 -6.23 -11.73
C GLY A 147 5.83 -6.42 -10.25
N ALA A 148 7.10 -6.51 -9.85
CA ALA A 148 7.49 -6.61 -8.45
C ALA A 148 7.12 -5.35 -7.64
N ARG A 149 7.22 -4.16 -8.24
CA ARG A 149 6.74 -2.90 -7.64
C ARG A 149 5.22 -2.87 -7.51
N GLN A 150 4.49 -3.22 -8.59
CA GLN A 150 3.03 -3.30 -8.60
C GLN A 150 2.49 -4.26 -7.54
N ALA A 151 3.09 -5.45 -7.44
CA ALA A 151 2.70 -6.46 -6.46
C ALA A 151 3.18 -6.13 -5.04
N GLY A 152 4.11 -5.19 -4.87
CA GLY A 152 4.68 -4.85 -3.56
C GLY A 152 5.61 -5.93 -2.99
N PHE A 153 6.23 -6.79 -3.82
CA PHE A 153 7.09 -7.88 -3.32
C PHE A 153 8.34 -7.41 -2.57
N LYS A 154 8.72 -6.14 -2.75
CA LYS A 154 9.86 -5.52 -2.06
C LYS A 154 9.45 -4.73 -0.81
N LEU A 155 8.15 -4.66 -0.51
CA LEU A 155 7.65 -4.02 0.69
C LEU A 155 7.77 -4.95 1.89
N PRO A 156 8.06 -4.40 3.08
CA PRO A 156 8.01 -5.18 4.30
C PRO A 156 6.53 -5.49 4.66
N PRO A 157 6.26 -6.58 5.40
CA PRO A 157 4.90 -7.07 5.59
C PRO A 157 3.91 -6.07 6.18
N GLU A 158 4.36 -5.20 7.08
CA GLU A 158 3.54 -4.18 7.72
C GLU A 158 3.01 -3.11 6.76
N LEU A 159 3.69 -2.89 5.63
CA LEU A 159 3.26 -1.94 4.60
C LEU A 159 2.40 -2.57 3.51
N ARG A 160 2.29 -3.90 3.46
CA ARG A 160 1.60 -4.62 2.38
C ARG A 160 0.22 -5.07 2.87
N ILE A 161 -0.83 -4.39 2.40
CA ILE A 161 -2.21 -4.63 2.85
C ILE A 161 -2.84 -5.79 2.07
N ASN A 162 -2.96 -5.64 0.75
CA ASN A 162 -3.41 -6.63 -0.22
C ASN A 162 -3.02 -6.17 -1.65
N ASN A 163 -3.50 -6.89 -2.66
CA ASN A 163 -3.30 -6.53 -4.08
C ASN A 163 -4.58 -5.98 -4.73
N GLY A 164 -5.57 -5.52 -3.95
CA GLY A 164 -6.84 -4.98 -4.41
C GLY A 164 -7.91 -6.05 -4.68
N VAL A 165 -7.55 -7.09 -5.41
CA VAL A 165 -8.44 -8.25 -5.71
C VAL A 165 -8.02 -9.54 -5.01
N ALA A 166 -6.84 -9.58 -4.40
CA ALA A 166 -6.26 -10.80 -3.84
C ALA A 166 -5.52 -10.55 -2.53
N PRO A 167 -5.42 -11.55 -1.64
CA PRO A 167 -4.66 -11.45 -0.41
C PRO A 167 -3.16 -11.34 -0.71
N VAL A 168 -2.41 -10.82 0.26
CA VAL A 168 -0.95 -10.83 0.16
C VAL A 168 -0.43 -12.27 0.14
N ARG A 169 0.37 -12.57 -0.88
CA ARG A 169 1.14 -13.81 -0.97
C ARG A 169 2.62 -13.48 -1.12
N TYR A 170 3.45 -14.22 -0.39
CA TYR A 170 4.90 -14.13 -0.44
C TYR A 170 5.43 -15.40 -1.11
N PRO A 171 5.78 -15.35 -2.40
CA PRO A 171 6.46 -16.47 -3.03
C PRO A 171 7.77 -16.77 -2.29
N LYS A 172 8.00 -18.04 -1.94
CA LYS A 172 9.29 -18.46 -1.33
C LYS A 172 10.40 -18.30 -2.37
N ARG A 173 11.50 -17.64 -2.01
CA ARG A 173 12.65 -17.40 -2.91
C ARG A 173 13.27 -18.74 -3.31
N GLY A 174 13.31 -19.05 -4.61
CA GLY A 174 13.78 -20.35 -5.12
C GLY A 174 12.73 -21.47 -5.10
N GLY A 175 11.54 -21.24 -4.55
CA GLY A 175 10.37 -22.09 -4.77
C GLY A 175 9.72 -21.77 -6.11
N ALA A 176 9.08 -22.75 -6.74
CA ALA A 176 8.31 -22.53 -7.95
C ALA A 176 7.13 -21.59 -7.63
N VAL A 177 7.27 -20.31 -7.96
CA VAL A 177 6.20 -19.29 -7.88
C VAL A 177 5.03 -19.66 -8.81
N PHE A 178 5.35 -20.39 -9.87
CA PHE A 178 4.44 -21.03 -10.80
C PHE A 178 4.86 -22.49 -10.87
N SER A 179 4.02 -23.43 -10.42
CA SER A 179 4.37 -24.85 -10.56
C SER A 179 3.99 -25.33 -11.96
N SER A 180 4.94 -25.25 -12.90
CA SER A 180 4.81 -25.96 -14.17
C SER A 180 5.32 -27.39 -13.98
N GLY A 181 4.41 -28.31 -13.67
CA GLY A 181 4.68 -29.75 -13.67
C GLY A 181 4.49 -30.36 -15.06
N GLU A 182 5.12 -31.51 -15.32
CA GLU A 182 4.78 -32.33 -16.49
C GLU A 182 3.26 -32.62 -16.50
N GLY A 183 2.64 -32.59 -17.68
CA GLY A 183 1.20 -32.88 -17.82
C GLY A 183 0.23 -31.72 -17.60
N THR A 184 0.70 -30.52 -17.21
CA THR A 184 -0.17 -29.36 -16.94
C THR A 184 -0.53 -28.50 -18.16
N ASN A 185 0.11 -28.74 -19.30
CA ASN A 185 -0.20 -28.04 -20.55
C ASN A 185 -1.62 -28.36 -21.03
N PRO A 186 -2.34 -27.38 -21.63
CA PRO A 186 -3.63 -27.63 -22.27
C PRO A 186 -3.56 -28.77 -23.28
N THR A 187 -4.59 -29.62 -23.28
CA THR A 187 -4.78 -30.73 -24.22
C THR A 187 -5.95 -30.49 -25.17
N HIS A 188 -6.85 -29.58 -24.81
CA HIS A 188 -8.04 -29.22 -25.57
C HIS A 188 -8.13 -27.70 -25.67
N PHE A 189 -8.68 -27.20 -26.78
CA PHE A 189 -8.73 -25.77 -27.05
C PHE A 189 -10.12 -25.33 -27.50
N LEU A 190 -10.58 -24.20 -26.97
CA LEU A 190 -11.68 -23.44 -27.52
C LEU A 190 -11.16 -22.64 -28.72
N GLU A 191 -11.58 -23.01 -29.93
CA GLU A 191 -11.16 -22.39 -31.20
C GLU A 191 -12.21 -21.45 -31.79
N VAL A 192 -13.44 -21.52 -31.31
CA VAL A 192 -14.60 -20.74 -31.76
C VAL A 192 -15.12 -19.84 -30.64
N ASP A 193 -16.05 -18.95 -30.95
CA ASP A 193 -16.64 -18.03 -29.96
C ASP A 193 -17.34 -18.75 -28.80
N ARG A 194 -17.87 -19.95 -29.04
CA ARG A 194 -18.69 -20.71 -28.10
C ARG A 194 -18.68 -22.20 -28.43
N GLN A 195 -18.48 -23.05 -27.42
CA GLN A 195 -18.49 -24.51 -27.58
C GLN A 195 -19.07 -25.19 -26.34
N THR A 196 -20.04 -26.06 -26.55
CA THR A 196 -20.53 -26.98 -25.51
C THR A 196 -19.60 -28.18 -25.40
N ILE A 197 -19.24 -28.53 -24.17
CA ILE A 197 -18.49 -29.73 -23.82
C ILE A 197 -19.30 -30.56 -22.82
N ASN A 198 -19.11 -31.88 -22.89
CA ASN A 198 -19.70 -32.82 -21.94
C ASN A 198 -18.57 -33.61 -21.29
N VAL A 199 -18.39 -33.41 -19.98
CA VAL A 199 -17.33 -34.07 -19.21
C VAL A 199 -17.82 -34.33 -17.80
N ALA A 200 -17.47 -35.49 -17.23
CA ALA A 200 -17.98 -35.95 -15.94
C ALA A 200 -19.52 -36.02 -15.83
N GLY A 201 -20.24 -36.21 -16.95
CA GLY A 201 -21.71 -36.14 -16.98
C GLY A 201 -22.30 -34.73 -16.90
N VAL A 202 -21.46 -33.68 -16.88
CA VAL A 202 -21.87 -32.28 -16.82
C VAL A 202 -21.76 -31.64 -18.20
N GLU A 203 -22.82 -30.96 -18.63
CA GLU A 203 -22.80 -30.09 -19.80
C GLU A 203 -22.31 -28.70 -19.41
N LEU A 204 -21.23 -28.24 -20.04
CA LEU A 204 -20.68 -26.90 -19.86
C LEU A 204 -20.54 -26.18 -21.19
N GLU A 205 -20.72 -24.88 -21.17
CA GLU A 205 -20.48 -24.03 -22.32
C GLU A 205 -19.24 -23.16 -22.09
N LEU A 206 -18.22 -23.36 -22.93
CA LEU A 206 -17.03 -22.53 -22.98
C LEU A 206 -17.26 -21.36 -23.92
N ILE A 207 -17.02 -20.15 -23.45
CA ILE A 207 -17.29 -18.90 -24.18
C ILE A 207 -15.99 -18.11 -24.31
N SER A 208 -15.61 -17.76 -25.53
CA SER A 208 -14.46 -16.87 -25.77
C SER A 208 -14.78 -15.49 -25.17
N SER A 209 -13.99 -15.08 -24.18
CA SER A 209 -14.25 -13.90 -23.35
C SER A 209 -13.02 -12.99 -23.27
N PRO A 210 -12.57 -12.41 -24.40
CA PRO A 210 -11.45 -11.48 -24.36
C PRO A 210 -11.78 -10.27 -23.46
N GLY A 211 -10.86 -9.96 -22.55
CA GLY A 211 -11.03 -8.95 -21.50
C GLY A 211 -9.68 -8.56 -20.90
N GLU A 212 -9.39 -9.03 -19.68
CA GLU A 212 -8.06 -8.95 -19.02
C GLU A 212 -6.95 -9.43 -19.96
N THR A 213 -7.21 -10.51 -20.71
CA THR A 213 -6.34 -11.06 -21.75
C THR A 213 -7.09 -11.40 -23.04
N ASN A 214 -6.36 -11.64 -24.13
CA ASN A 214 -6.94 -12.05 -25.42
C ASN A 214 -7.24 -13.56 -25.50
N ASP A 215 -6.86 -14.33 -24.48
CA ASP A 215 -7.06 -15.77 -24.37
C ASP A 215 -8.05 -16.15 -23.25
N GLY A 216 -8.90 -15.20 -22.86
CA GLY A 216 -9.95 -15.41 -21.87
C GLY A 216 -11.03 -16.38 -22.32
N VAL A 217 -11.45 -17.24 -21.39
CA VAL A 217 -12.57 -18.17 -21.47
C VAL A 217 -13.45 -17.98 -20.24
N SER A 218 -14.75 -17.78 -20.47
CA SER A 218 -15.77 -17.89 -19.43
C SER A 218 -16.46 -19.25 -19.55
N VAL A 219 -16.91 -19.80 -18.44
CA VAL A 219 -17.60 -21.10 -18.39
C VAL A 219 -19.02 -20.87 -17.90
N TRP A 220 -20.00 -21.24 -18.69
CA TRP A 220 -21.41 -21.25 -18.30
C TRP A 220 -21.83 -22.69 -17.97
N TYR A 221 -22.38 -22.88 -16.77
CA TYR A 221 -22.98 -24.13 -16.34
C TYR A 221 -24.52 -23.97 -16.29
N PRO A 222 -25.26 -24.47 -17.29
CA PRO A 222 -26.70 -24.23 -17.40
C PRO A 222 -27.52 -24.80 -16.25
N ASP A 223 -27.25 -26.03 -15.82
CA ASP A 223 -28.09 -26.72 -14.82
C ASP A 223 -27.97 -26.07 -13.44
N GLY A 224 -26.74 -25.72 -13.03
CA GLY A 224 -26.49 -24.97 -11.80
C GLY A 224 -26.70 -23.45 -11.93
N LYS A 225 -26.97 -22.96 -13.15
CA LYS A 225 -27.02 -21.53 -13.51
C LYS A 225 -25.84 -20.72 -12.98
N VAL A 226 -24.64 -21.28 -13.06
CA VAL A 226 -23.41 -20.63 -12.57
C VAL A 226 -22.56 -20.15 -13.74
N LEU A 227 -22.17 -18.88 -13.69
CA LEU A 227 -21.24 -18.29 -14.64
C LEU A 227 -19.86 -18.06 -13.99
N PHE A 228 -18.83 -18.73 -14.51
CA PHE A 228 -17.44 -18.48 -14.16
C PHE A 228 -16.83 -17.51 -15.18
N ALA A 229 -16.53 -16.29 -14.75
CA ALA A 229 -16.13 -15.20 -15.66
C ALA A 229 -14.59 -15.05 -15.81
N GLY A 230 -13.81 -15.80 -15.03
CA GLY A 230 -12.37 -15.54 -14.86
C GLY A 230 -12.14 -14.07 -14.51
N ASP A 231 -11.06 -13.49 -15.04
CA ASP A 231 -10.71 -12.09 -14.79
C ASP A 231 -11.50 -11.08 -15.64
N THR A 232 -12.54 -11.53 -16.35
CA THR A 232 -13.52 -10.61 -16.93
C THR A 232 -14.30 -9.87 -15.83
N PHE A 233 -14.40 -10.47 -14.64
CA PHE A 233 -15.06 -9.89 -13.46
C PHE A 233 -14.32 -10.23 -12.15
N TYR A 234 -14.23 -9.22 -11.29
CA TYR A 234 -13.92 -9.29 -9.87
C TYR A 234 -14.48 -8.03 -9.19
N ARG A 235 -14.57 -8.00 -7.85
CA ARG A 235 -15.11 -6.85 -7.11
C ARG A 235 -14.08 -5.72 -6.94
N SER A 236 -13.76 -5.06 -8.05
CA SER A 236 -12.94 -3.84 -8.18
C SER A 236 -13.16 -3.27 -9.58
N PHE A 237 -12.88 -1.99 -9.82
CA PHE A 237 -12.80 -1.47 -11.19
C PHE A 237 -11.84 -2.33 -12.04
N PRO A 238 -12.24 -2.72 -13.27
CA PRO A 238 -11.44 -3.59 -14.12
C PRO A 238 -10.09 -2.96 -14.46
N ASN A 239 -9.06 -3.79 -14.47
CA ASN A 239 -7.72 -3.35 -14.79
C ASN A 239 -7.57 -3.15 -16.32
N LEU A 240 -8.14 -2.08 -16.87
CA LEU A 240 -8.08 -1.82 -18.32
C LEU A 240 -6.65 -1.57 -18.82
N TYR A 241 -5.70 -1.29 -17.92
CA TYR A 241 -4.27 -1.32 -18.19
C TYR A 241 -3.47 -1.62 -16.93
N ALA A 242 -2.68 -2.69 -16.95
CA ALA A 242 -1.81 -3.01 -15.84
C ALA A 242 -0.54 -2.15 -15.87
N ILE A 243 -0.30 -1.37 -14.80
CA ILE A 243 0.86 -0.46 -14.68
C ILE A 243 2.23 -1.17 -14.67
N ARG A 244 2.26 -2.50 -14.52
CA ARG A 244 3.44 -3.34 -14.79
C ARG A 244 3.86 -3.31 -16.27
N GLY A 245 2.96 -2.92 -17.16
CA GLY A 245 3.07 -2.92 -18.61
C GLY A 245 2.53 -4.21 -19.21
N THR A 246 1.44 -4.12 -19.97
CA THR A 246 0.83 -5.22 -20.73
C THR A 246 0.58 -4.85 -22.18
N PRO A 247 0.63 -5.82 -23.11
CA PRO A 247 0.04 -5.65 -24.43
C PRO A 247 -1.42 -5.24 -24.28
N ASN A 248 -1.87 -4.40 -25.22
CA ASN A 248 -3.15 -3.69 -25.18
C ASN A 248 -4.34 -4.57 -24.78
N ARG A 249 -5.06 -4.15 -23.73
CA ARG A 249 -6.42 -4.61 -23.41
C ARG A 249 -7.38 -3.74 -24.20
N ILE A 250 -8.23 -4.36 -25.03
CA ILE A 250 -9.13 -3.61 -25.90
C ILE A 250 -10.43 -3.34 -25.13
N THR A 251 -10.55 -2.15 -24.55
CA THR A 251 -11.67 -1.72 -23.69
C THR A 251 -13.05 -2.05 -24.29
N ARG A 252 -13.25 -1.73 -25.58
CA ARG A 252 -14.50 -2.02 -26.30
C ARG A 252 -14.83 -3.52 -26.38
N ARG A 253 -13.82 -4.38 -26.56
CA ARG A 253 -14.04 -5.84 -26.60
C ARG A 253 -14.43 -6.37 -25.23
N TRP A 254 -13.83 -5.86 -24.16
CA TRP A 254 -14.21 -6.25 -22.81
C TRP A 254 -15.67 -5.89 -22.50
N ALA A 255 -16.14 -4.69 -22.87
CA ALA A 255 -17.56 -4.32 -22.75
C ALA A 255 -18.49 -5.25 -23.56
N GLN A 256 -18.10 -5.63 -24.78
CA GLN A 256 -18.85 -6.60 -25.58
C GLN A 256 -18.91 -7.98 -24.92
N THR A 257 -17.79 -8.44 -24.35
CA THR A 257 -17.75 -9.68 -23.58
C THR A 257 -18.71 -9.62 -22.39
N LEU A 258 -18.67 -8.56 -21.58
CA LEU A 258 -19.58 -8.38 -20.43
C LEU A 258 -21.06 -8.38 -20.85
N SER A 259 -21.37 -7.81 -22.02
CA SER A 259 -22.72 -7.86 -22.60
C SER A 259 -23.15 -9.31 -22.87
N LYS A 260 -22.30 -10.10 -23.55
CA LYS A 260 -22.58 -11.52 -23.83
C LYS A 260 -22.78 -12.32 -22.54
N LEU A 261 -22.00 -12.02 -21.50
CA LEU A 261 -22.08 -12.69 -20.21
C LEU A 261 -23.38 -12.38 -19.47
N ALA A 262 -23.84 -11.13 -19.50
CA ALA A 262 -25.08 -10.69 -18.83
C ALA A 262 -26.35 -11.40 -19.35
N ASP A 263 -26.33 -11.92 -20.58
CA ASP A 263 -27.48 -12.57 -21.21
C ASP A 263 -27.80 -13.98 -20.65
N HIS A 264 -26.92 -14.57 -19.84
CA HIS A 264 -27.11 -15.93 -19.31
C HIS A 264 -28.11 -16.01 -18.13
N ASN A 265 -28.48 -14.86 -17.54
CA ASN A 265 -29.34 -14.77 -16.35
C ASN A 265 -28.90 -15.75 -15.24
N ALA A 266 -27.60 -15.76 -14.94
CA ALA A 266 -26.97 -16.65 -13.97
C ALA A 266 -27.45 -16.38 -12.55
N ASP A 267 -27.69 -17.43 -11.77
CA ASP A 267 -28.03 -17.33 -10.34
C ASP A 267 -26.77 -17.06 -9.49
N ALA A 268 -25.59 -17.42 -10.00
CA ALA A 268 -24.30 -17.07 -9.39
C ALA A 268 -23.26 -16.65 -10.43
N LEU A 269 -22.49 -15.60 -10.11
CA LEU A 269 -21.34 -15.14 -10.88
C LEU A 269 -20.08 -15.34 -10.04
N VAL A 270 -19.18 -16.18 -10.55
CA VAL A 270 -17.88 -16.47 -9.95
C VAL A 270 -16.81 -15.75 -10.76
N GLY A 271 -16.20 -14.73 -10.16
CA GLY A 271 -15.03 -14.06 -10.73
C GLY A 271 -13.74 -14.86 -10.54
N GLY A 272 -12.70 -14.50 -11.28
CA GLY A 272 -11.35 -15.06 -11.12
C GLY A 272 -10.73 -14.71 -9.77
N HIS A 273 -11.22 -13.64 -9.14
CA HIS A 273 -10.86 -13.21 -7.79
C HIS A 273 -12.11 -12.78 -7.01
N THR A 274 -11.94 -12.48 -5.72
CA THR A 274 -12.95 -11.94 -4.79
C THR A 274 -14.16 -12.85 -4.56
N LEU A 275 -15.09 -12.47 -3.68
CA LEU A 275 -16.29 -13.26 -3.41
C LEU A 275 -17.24 -13.32 -4.62
N PRO A 276 -17.87 -14.48 -4.88
CA PRO A 276 -18.95 -14.60 -5.85
C PRO A 276 -20.10 -13.61 -5.60
N VAL A 277 -20.88 -13.35 -6.64
CA VAL A 277 -22.18 -12.67 -6.57
C VAL A 277 -23.26 -13.74 -6.68
N VAL A 278 -24.27 -13.70 -5.81
CA VAL A 278 -25.37 -14.69 -5.78
C VAL A 278 -26.71 -13.97 -5.85
N GLY A 279 -27.64 -14.53 -6.63
CA GLY A 279 -28.96 -13.99 -6.93
C GLY A 279 -29.02 -13.43 -8.36
N ALA A 280 -29.96 -13.93 -9.17
CA ALA A 280 -30.05 -13.60 -10.60
C ALA A 280 -30.14 -12.09 -10.89
N ASP A 281 -31.00 -11.37 -10.15
CA ASP A 281 -31.18 -9.93 -10.33
C ASP A 281 -29.89 -9.16 -9.99
N GLU A 282 -29.20 -9.59 -8.92
CA GLU A 282 -27.95 -8.98 -8.49
C GLU A 282 -26.82 -9.26 -9.48
N VAL A 283 -26.70 -10.50 -9.96
CA VAL A 283 -25.71 -10.87 -11.00
C VAL A 283 -25.94 -10.05 -12.26
N LYS A 284 -27.20 -9.95 -12.72
CA LYS A 284 -27.55 -9.17 -13.90
C LYS A 284 -27.22 -7.69 -13.70
N ARG A 285 -27.55 -7.12 -12.54
CA ARG A 285 -27.24 -5.72 -12.21
C ARG A 285 -25.74 -5.47 -12.23
N VAL A 286 -24.96 -6.29 -11.52
CA VAL A 286 -23.50 -6.17 -11.44
C VAL A 286 -22.85 -6.27 -12.82
N LEU A 287 -23.22 -7.24 -13.66
CA LEU A 287 -22.65 -7.38 -15.00
C LEU A 287 -22.99 -6.20 -15.91
N ASN A 288 -24.22 -5.67 -15.82
CA ASN A 288 -24.63 -4.48 -16.57
C ASN A 288 -23.86 -3.24 -16.10
N ASP A 289 -23.74 -3.01 -14.80
CA ASP A 289 -22.99 -1.89 -14.25
C ASP A 289 -21.50 -1.97 -14.64
N TYR A 290 -20.91 -3.16 -14.59
CA TYR A 290 -19.51 -3.40 -14.97
C TYR A 290 -19.29 -3.18 -16.47
N ARG A 291 -20.22 -3.65 -17.32
CA ARG A 291 -20.24 -3.34 -18.76
C ARG A 291 -20.31 -1.84 -18.99
N ASP A 292 -21.26 -1.17 -18.34
CA ASP A 292 -21.55 0.25 -18.56
C ASP A 292 -20.38 1.11 -18.11
N ALA A 293 -19.68 0.76 -17.03
CA ALA A 293 -18.47 1.46 -16.61
C ALA A 293 -17.33 1.34 -17.63
N VAL A 294 -17.07 0.14 -18.15
CA VAL A 294 -16.05 -0.08 -19.18
C VAL A 294 -16.41 0.61 -20.50
N GLN A 295 -17.67 0.50 -20.92
CA GLN A 295 -18.18 1.13 -22.14
C GLN A 295 -18.13 2.66 -22.02
N PHE A 296 -18.49 3.22 -20.86
CA PHE A 296 -18.42 4.66 -20.60
C PHE A 296 -16.99 5.18 -20.71
N VAL A 297 -16.01 4.52 -20.07
CA VAL A 297 -14.59 4.91 -20.20
C VAL A 297 -14.17 4.91 -21.66
N HIS A 298 -14.55 3.90 -22.43
CA HIS A 298 -14.25 3.86 -23.86
C HIS A 298 -14.90 5.03 -24.62
N ASP A 299 -16.23 5.17 -24.54
CA ASP A 299 -16.99 6.09 -25.38
C ASP A 299 -16.68 7.54 -25.04
N LYS A 300 -16.54 7.87 -23.75
CA LYS A 300 -16.17 9.23 -23.34
C LYS A 300 -14.73 9.58 -23.67
N THR A 301 -13.82 8.61 -23.66
CA THR A 301 -12.47 8.82 -24.17
C THR A 301 -12.50 9.13 -25.67
N VAL A 302 -13.22 8.34 -26.47
CA VAL A 302 -13.36 8.59 -27.91
C VAL A 302 -14.04 9.93 -28.20
N GLU A 303 -15.06 10.28 -27.42
CA GLU A 303 -15.73 11.59 -27.51
C GLU A 303 -14.73 12.73 -27.26
N GLY A 304 -13.91 12.64 -26.21
CA GLY A 304 -12.90 13.65 -25.89
C GLY A 304 -11.75 13.71 -26.90
N ILE A 305 -11.33 12.57 -27.46
CA ILE A 305 -10.35 12.52 -28.56
C ILE A 305 -10.85 13.32 -29.76
N ASN A 306 -12.13 13.15 -30.13
CA ASN A 306 -12.73 13.90 -31.24
C ASN A 306 -12.85 15.41 -30.95
N LYS A 307 -12.77 15.82 -29.68
CA LYS A 307 -12.66 17.23 -29.26
C LYS A 307 -11.22 17.75 -29.26
N GLY A 308 -10.24 16.91 -29.58
CA GLY A 308 -8.82 17.25 -29.58
C GLY A 308 -8.16 17.25 -28.20
N LEU A 309 -8.79 16.63 -27.19
CA LEU A 309 -8.22 16.55 -25.84
C LEU A 309 -7.01 15.63 -25.80
N THR A 310 -5.98 16.05 -25.09
CA THR A 310 -4.77 15.26 -24.79
C THR A 310 -5.07 14.15 -23.77
N PRO A 311 -4.19 13.14 -23.61
CA PRO A 311 -4.39 12.08 -22.62
C PRO A 311 -4.58 12.57 -21.19
N ASP A 312 -3.96 13.70 -20.80
CA ASP A 312 -4.09 14.26 -19.45
C ASP A 312 -5.41 15.02 -19.28
N GLU A 313 -5.82 15.82 -20.27
CA GLU A 313 -7.14 16.47 -20.27
C GLU A 313 -8.29 15.44 -20.30
N LEU A 314 -8.08 14.31 -20.97
CA LEU A 314 -9.05 13.21 -21.01
C LEU A 314 -9.28 12.57 -19.65
N VAL A 315 -8.25 12.50 -18.80
CA VAL A 315 -8.41 11.96 -17.44
C VAL A 315 -9.35 12.82 -16.61
N GLU A 316 -9.25 14.14 -16.70
CA GLU A 316 -10.18 15.07 -16.06
C GLU A 316 -11.58 14.99 -16.68
N TYR A 317 -11.66 14.85 -18.01
CA TYR A 317 -12.92 14.81 -18.75
C TYR A 317 -13.76 13.55 -18.51
N VAL A 318 -13.11 12.39 -18.40
CA VAL A 318 -13.78 11.09 -18.32
C VAL A 318 -14.00 10.68 -16.86
N GLN A 319 -15.07 11.20 -16.27
CA GLN A 319 -15.51 10.84 -14.92
C GLN A 319 -16.72 9.91 -14.97
N LEU A 320 -16.62 8.73 -14.33
CA LEU A 320 -17.74 7.80 -14.23
C LEU A 320 -18.96 8.52 -13.60
N PRO A 321 -20.18 8.26 -14.09
CA PRO A 321 -21.37 8.79 -13.46
C PRO A 321 -21.54 8.21 -12.05
N GLU A 322 -22.09 9.01 -11.12
CA GLU A 322 -22.15 8.68 -9.68
C GLU A 322 -22.69 7.27 -9.40
N HIS A 323 -23.78 6.87 -10.06
CA HIS A 323 -24.39 5.54 -9.87
C HIS A 323 -23.48 4.36 -10.23
N LEU A 324 -22.41 4.56 -11.00
CA LEU A 324 -21.37 3.57 -11.26
C LEU A 324 -20.17 3.80 -10.34
N ALA A 325 -19.76 5.05 -10.16
CA ALA A 325 -18.60 5.44 -9.35
C ALA A 325 -18.76 5.10 -7.86
N SER A 326 -19.99 5.06 -7.34
CA SER A 326 -20.28 4.75 -5.94
C SER A 326 -20.42 3.25 -5.65
N ASN A 327 -20.45 2.38 -6.67
CA ASN A 327 -20.65 0.94 -6.46
C ASN A 327 -19.40 0.29 -5.85
N ASP A 328 -19.59 -0.51 -4.79
CA ASP A 328 -18.49 -1.17 -4.06
C ASP A 328 -17.62 -2.06 -4.96
N TYR A 329 -18.23 -2.75 -5.94
CA TYR A 329 -17.55 -3.62 -6.90
C TYR A 329 -16.93 -2.87 -8.09
N LEU A 330 -17.07 -1.54 -8.15
CA LEU A 330 -16.41 -0.68 -9.14
C LEU A 330 -15.42 0.30 -8.51
N GLN A 331 -15.18 0.21 -7.20
CA GLN A 331 -14.13 0.98 -6.55
C GLN A 331 -12.75 0.59 -7.10
N PRO A 332 -11.82 1.54 -7.29
CA PRO A 332 -10.55 1.28 -7.99
C PRO A 332 -9.49 0.64 -7.09
N PHE A 333 -9.80 -0.51 -6.47
CA PHE A 333 -8.86 -1.24 -5.61
C PHE A 333 -7.69 -1.86 -6.40
N TYR A 334 -7.92 -2.24 -7.66
CA TYR A 334 -6.93 -2.88 -8.54
C TYR A 334 -6.73 -2.11 -9.84
N GLY A 335 -7.74 -2.06 -10.72
CA GLY A 335 -7.74 -1.17 -11.88
C GLY A 335 -8.08 0.28 -11.52
N HIS A 336 -7.89 1.19 -12.46
CA HIS A 336 -8.26 2.60 -12.32
C HIS A 336 -8.85 3.15 -13.63
N PRO A 337 -9.95 3.94 -13.59
CA PRO A 337 -10.56 4.53 -14.79
C PRO A 337 -9.55 5.31 -15.64
N GLU A 338 -8.73 6.15 -15.02
CA GLU A 338 -7.70 6.94 -15.71
C GLU A 338 -6.74 6.10 -16.55
N TRP A 339 -6.36 4.92 -16.06
CA TRP A 339 -5.45 4.04 -16.80
C TRP A 339 -6.16 3.46 -18.02
N GLY A 340 -7.46 3.18 -17.91
CA GLY A 340 -8.31 2.80 -19.02
C GLY A 340 -8.48 3.90 -20.06
N VAL A 341 -8.60 5.16 -19.63
CA VAL A 341 -8.63 6.33 -20.52
C VAL A 341 -7.35 6.42 -21.34
N ARG A 342 -6.20 6.40 -20.66
CA ARG A 342 -4.87 6.49 -21.30
C ARG A 342 -4.60 5.32 -22.24
N GLN A 343 -4.99 4.11 -21.85
CA GLN A 343 -4.90 2.93 -22.69
C GLN A 343 -5.81 3.02 -23.91
N THR A 344 -7.03 3.54 -23.75
CA THR A 344 -7.97 3.71 -24.85
C THR A 344 -7.44 4.73 -25.85
N PHE A 345 -6.91 5.87 -25.39
CA PHE A 345 -6.19 6.82 -26.25
C PHE A 345 -5.04 6.15 -27.00
N SER A 346 -4.16 5.46 -26.26
CA SER A 346 -2.98 4.80 -26.84
C SER A 346 -3.34 3.73 -27.86
N ASN A 347 -4.48 3.04 -27.68
CA ASN A 347 -4.99 2.05 -28.63
C ASN A 347 -5.40 2.67 -29.98
N TYR A 348 -5.94 3.89 -29.98
CA TYR A 348 -6.41 4.55 -31.20
C TYR A 348 -5.36 5.44 -31.85
N LEU A 349 -4.62 6.22 -31.06
CA LEU A 349 -3.72 7.27 -31.54
C LEU A 349 -2.23 7.01 -31.23
N GLY A 350 -1.91 5.99 -30.43
CA GLY A 350 -0.55 5.70 -30.01
C GLY A 350 -0.05 6.61 -28.90
N TRP A 351 1.28 6.79 -28.82
CA TRP A 351 1.94 7.48 -27.71
C TRP A 351 1.88 9.02 -27.81
N PHE A 352 1.72 9.56 -29.02
CA PHE A 352 1.83 10.99 -29.27
C PHE A 352 0.51 11.69 -28.91
N ASP A 353 0.60 12.68 -28.04
CA ASP A 353 -0.55 13.41 -27.49
C ASP A 353 -1.11 14.51 -28.42
N GLY A 354 -0.40 14.81 -29.51
CA GLY A 354 -0.76 15.88 -30.45
C GLY A 354 -0.06 17.22 -30.19
N ASN A 355 0.62 17.39 -29.06
CA ASN A 355 1.36 18.61 -28.76
C ASN A 355 2.72 18.60 -29.48
N ALA A 356 2.93 19.54 -30.39
CA ALA A 356 4.15 19.63 -31.19
C ALA A 356 5.46 19.65 -30.36
N SER A 357 5.43 20.24 -29.15
CA SER A 357 6.61 20.28 -28.27
C SER A 357 6.97 18.90 -27.70
N ASN A 358 6.02 17.96 -27.65
CA ASN A 358 6.21 16.59 -27.16
C ASN A 358 6.62 15.62 -28.26
N LEU A 359 6.68 16.06 -29.53
CA LEU A 359 7.11 15.21 -30.65
C LEU A 359 8.63 14.95 -30.61
N PHE A 360 9.40 15.96 -30.25
CA PHE A 360 10.86 15.91 -30.07
C PHE A 360 11.26 16.70 -28.83
N PRO A 361 10.90 16.23 -27.61
CA PRO A 361 11.13 16.97 -26.39
C PRO A 361 12.64 17.13 -26.13
N LEU A 362 12.98 18.12 -25.31
CA LEU A 362 14.33 18.25 -24.80
C LEU A 362 14.74 16.96 -24.05
N PRO A 363 16.03 16.56 -24.11
CA PRO A 363 16.52 15.53 -23.20
C PRO A 363 16.21 15.92 -21.75
N PRO A 364 15.76 15.01 -20.86
CA PRO A 364 15.30 15.35 -19.51
C PRO A 364 16.27 16.21 -18.69
N LYS A 365 17.58 15.91 -18.77
CA LYS A 365 18.61 16.73 -18.11
C LYS A 365 18.64 18.16 -18.63
N ALA A 366 18.55 18.35 -19.95
CA ALA A 366 18.64 19.66 -20.58
C ALA A 366 17.43 20.54 -20.26
N GLU A 367 16.24 19.94 -20.15
CA GLU A 367 15.06 20.63 -19.64
C GLU A 367 15.23 21.01 -18.17
N ALA A 368 15.65 20.06 -17.34
CA ALA A 368 15.85 20.29 -15.92
C ALA A 368 16.90 21.39 -15.62
N ASP A 369 18.01 21.44 -16.37
CA ASP A 369 19.02 22.51 -16.26
C ASP A 369 18.40 23.90 -16.52
N ARG A 370 17.43 24.00 -17.44
CA ARG A 370 16.73 25.27 -17.75
C ARG A 370 15.71 25.61 -16.67
N VAL A 371 14.96 24.64 -16.16
CA VAL A 371 14.03 24.82 -15.03
C VAL A 371 14.79 25.28 -13.79
N ALA A 372 15.92 24.65 -13.45
CA ALA A 372 16.79 25.06 -12.36
C ALA A 372 17.28 26.50 -12.55
N LYS A 373 17.69 26.89 -13.77
CA LYS A 373 18.08 28.27 -14.06
C LYS A 373 16.93 29.27 -13.84
N LEU A 374 15.70 28.92 -14.27
CA LEU A 374 14.51 29.76 -14.03
C LEU A 374 14.19 29.92 -12.54
N ALA A 375 14.39 28.87 -11.74
CA ALA A 375 14.23 28.91 -10.29
C ALA A 375 15.32 29.72 -9.55
N GLY A 376 16.39 30.14 -10.24
CA GLY A 376 17.53 30.84 -9.63
C GLY A 376 18.71 29.93 -9.26
N GLY A 377 18.76 28.72 -9.82
CA GLY A 377 19.81 27.71 -9.63
C GLY A 377 19.27 26.41 -9.03
N THR A 378 20.09 25.35 -9.08
CA THR A 378 19.73 24.02 -8.55
C THR A 378 19.39 24.06 -7.05
N ASP A 379 20.11 24.88 -6.26
CA ASP A 379 19.84 25.03 -4.82
C ASP A 379 18.45 25.63 -4.55
N LYS A 380 18.01 26.58 -5.38
CA LYS A 380 16.67 27.19 -5.28
C LYS A 380 15.56 26.24 -5.75
N LEU A 381 15.84 25.42 -6.75
CA LEU A 381 14.94 24.33 -7.15
C LEU A 381 14.79 23.30 -6.03
N LEU A 382 15.88 22.94 -5.36
CA LEU A 382 15.87 22.05 -4.19
C LEU A 382 15.11 22.65 -3.00
N GLU A 383 15.29 23.94 -2.71
CA GLU A 383 14.50 24.68 -1.70
C GLU A 383 13.01 24.61 -2.03
N SER A 384 12.63 24.88 -3.29
CA SER A 384 11.23 24.80 -3.74
C SER A 384 10.64 23.40 -3.58
N ALA A 385 11.43 22.34 -3.84
CA ALA A 385 11.00 20.96 -3.66
C ALA A 385 10.76 20.62 -2.17
N ARG A 386 11.57 21.18 -1.27
CA ARG A 386 11.38 21.04 0.19
C ARG A 386 10.15 21.80 0.66
N ASP A 387 9.94 23.01 0.17
CA ASP A 387 8.79 23.84 0.53
C ASP A 387 7.48 23.18 0.07
N ALA A 388 7.44 22.65 -1.16
CA ALA A 388 6.30 21.88 -1.66
C ALA A 388 5.99 20.66 -0.77
N LEU A 389 7.03 19.89 -0.39
CA LEU A 389 6.86 18.74 0.50
C LEU A 389 6.38 19.13 1.91
N ALA A 390 6.86 20.26 2.43
CA ALA A 390 6.46 20.79 3.74
C ALA A 390 5.01 21.33 3.73
N ALA A 391 4.53 21.80 2.59
CA ALA A 391 3.17 22.26 2.36
C ALA A 391 2.18 21.14 1.98
N ASP A 392 2.60 19.87 2.03
CA ASP A 392 1.83 18.70 1.58
C ASP A 392 1.43 18.72 0.09
N ASP A 393 2.09 19.54 -0.74
CA ASP A 393 1.99 19.50 -2.21
C ASP A 393 2.89 18.39 -2.78
N ASN A 394 2.52 17.15 -2.43
CA ASN A 394 3.38 15.99 -2.59
C ASN A 394 3.59 15.61 -4.06
N GLN A 395 2.56 15.76 -4.91
CA GLN A 395 2.70 15.46 -6.34
C GLN A 395 3.68 16.44 -6.99
N TRP A 396 3.61 17.72 -6.64
CA TRP A 396 4.55 18.72 -7.15
C TRP A 396 5.96 18.53 -6.61
N ALA A 397 6.10 18.25 -5.31
CA ALA A 397 7.40 17.93 -4.70
C ALA A 397 8.10 16.76 -5.40
N ALA A 398 7.35 15.70 -5.75
CA ALA A 398 7.89 14.56 -6.50
C ALA A 398 8.34 14.95 -7.92
N GLN A 399 7.58 15.80 -8.62
CA GLN A 399 7.93 16.29 -9.96
C GLN A 399 9.16 17.23 -9.95
N LEU A 400 9.26 18.12 -8.96
CA LEU A 400 10.46 18.94 -8.75
C LEU A 400 11.69 18.08 -8.47
N ALA A 401 11.54 17.03 -7.67
CA ALA A 401 12.60 16.07 -7.43
C ALA A 401 13.02 15.31 -8.70
N ASP A 402 12.11 15.07 -9.65
CA ASP A 402 12.47 14.47 -10.95
C ASP A 402 13.40 15.36 -11.77
N HIS A 403 13.19 16.68 -11.78
CA HIS A 403 14.15 17.59 -12.42
C HIS A 403 15.52 17.53 -11.74
N LEU A 404 15.57 17.56 -10.40
CA LEU A 404 16.83 17.46 -9.66
C LEU A 404 17.58 16.16 -9.95
N LEU A 405 16.87 15.02 -10.01
CA LEU A 405 17.45 13.71 -10.33
C LEU A 405 17.87 13.59 -11.80
N ALA A 406 17.20 14.30 -12.72
CA ALA A 406 17.64 14.39 -14.11
C ALA A 406 18.95 15.18 -14.25
N ILE A 407 19.18 16.19 -13.41
CA ILE A 407 20.46 16.94 -13.34
C ILE A 407 21.55 16.08 -12.70
N ASN A 408 21.25 15.49 -11.54
CA ASN A 408 22.14 14.65 -10.76
C ASN A 408 21.40 13.44 -10.18
N LYS A 409 21.56 12.29 -10.85
CA LYS A 409 20.92 11.02 -10.45
C LYS A 409 21.32 10.53 -9.04
N ASP A 410 22.43 11.03 -8.49
CA ASP A 410 22.98 10.61 -7.20
C ASP A 410 22.69 11.63 -6.08
N ASP A 411 21.84 12.63 -6.36
CA ASP A 411 21.41 13.63 -5.38
C ASP A 411 20.56 12.99 -4.27
N LYS A 412 21.14 12.93 -3.06
CA LYS A 412 20.52 12.30 -1.89
C LYS A 412 19.30 13.05 -1.39
N ASP A 413 19.33 14.38 -1.43
CA ASP A 413 18.24 15.20 -0.92
C ASP A 413 17.03 15.09 -1.86
N ALA A 414 17.25 15.11 -3.17
CA ALA A 414 16.20 14.88 -4.16
C ALA A 414 15.58 13.48 -4.05
N LYS A 415 16.40 12.42 -3.85
CA LYS A 415 15.90 11.06 -3.61
C LYS A 415 15.03 10.98 -2.35
N GLN A 416 15.45 11.64 -1.27
CA GLN A 416 14.71 11.66 -0.01
C GLN A 416 13.38 12.41 -0.16
N ILE A 417 13.39 13.61 -0.77
CA ILE A 417 12.17 14.39 -1.04
C ILE A 417 11.19 13.58 -1.87
N LYS A 418 11.65 12.97 -2.97
CA LYS A 418 10.79 12.13 -3.81
C LYS A 418 10.23 10.94 -3.04
N ALA A 419 11.04 10.27 -2.22
CA ALA A 419 10.58 9.15 -1.42
C ALA A 419 9.51 9.54 -0.39
N ASP A 420 9.67 10.68 0.27
CA ASP A 420 8.74 11.16 1.28
C ASP A 420 7.43 11.63 0.62
N ALA A 421 7.51 12.38 -0.48
CA ALA A 421 6.36 12.75 -1.30
C ALA A 421 5.57 11.53 -1.79
N LEU A 422 6.23 10.53 -2.36
CA LEU A 422 5.58 9.28 -2.81
C LEU A 422 4.96 8.49 -1.64
N THR A 423 5.55 8.56 -0.44
CA THR A 423 4.99 7.90 0.74
C THR A 423 3.70 8.58 1.20
N LYS A 424 3.66 9.92 1.20
CA LYS A 424 2.46 10.70 1.52
C LYS A 424 1.37 10.52 0.45
N LEU A 425 1.70 10.52 -0.84
CA LEU A 425 0.73 10.21 -1.90
C LEU A 425 0.14 8.80 -1.73
N ALA A 426 0.97 7.83 -1.36
CA ALA A 426 0.53 6.46 -1.17
C ALA A 426 -0.40 6.26 0.04
N SER A 427 -0.36 7.14 1.06
CA SER A 427 -1.29 6.99 2.19
C SER A 427 -2.72 7.18 1.73
N ASP A 428 -3.00 8.13 0.85
CA ASP A 428 -4.36 8.49 0.42
C ASP A 428 -4.88 7.65 -0.76
N MET A 429 -4.16 6.60 -1.16
CA MET A 429 -4.54 5.75 -2.28
C MET A 429 -5.32 4.52 -1.84
N VAL A 430 -6.55 4.38 -2.35
CA VAL A 430 -7.33 3.15 -2.25
C VAL A 430 -6.84 2.07 -3.21
N ASN A 431 -6.20 2.45 -4.33
CA ASN A 431 -5.68 1.50 -5.31
C ASN A 431 -4.42 0.80 -4.78
N ALA A 432 -4.52 -0.50 -4.54
CA ALA A 432 -3.46 -1.31 -3.97
C ALA A 432 -2.20 -1.32 -4.84
N THR A 433 -2.37 -1.40 -6.16
CA THR A 433 -1.25 -1.56 -7.09
C THR A 433 -0.45 -0.29 -7.25
N ALA A 434 -1.12 0.86 -7.32
CA ALA A 434 -0.49 2.18 -7.32
C ALA A 434 0.23 2.42 -5.99
N ARG A 435 -0.47 2.21 -4.87
CA ARG A 435 0.08 2.35 -3.53
C ARG A 435 1.35 1.52 -3.35
N ASN A 436 1.30 0.25 -3.73
CA ASN A 436 2.46 -0.65 -3.63
C ASN A 436 3.62 -0.17 -4.51
N TYR A 437 3.34 0.36 -5.69
CA TYR A 437 4.35 0.90 -6.59
C TYR A 437 5.04 2.12 -5.98
N TYR A 438 4.27 3.08 -5.47
CA TYR A 438 4.77 4.31 -4.84
C TYR A 438 5.65 4.00 -3.64
N LEU A 439 5.16 3.17 -2.71
CA LEU A 439 5.92 2.77 -1.52
C LEU A 439 7.19 1.99 -1.88
N THR A 440 7.14 1.15 -2.92
CA THR A 440 8.31 0.38 -3.34
C THR A 440 9.38 1.31 -3.90
N VAL A 441 9.00 2.26 -4.77
CA VAL A 441 9.93 3.24 -5.33
C VAL A 441 10.49 4.14 -4.24
N ALA A 442 9.67 4.60 -3.29
CA ALA A 442 10.14 5.38 -2.14
C ALA A 442 11.19 4.62 -1.32
N ARG A 443 10.98 3.32 -1.08
CA ARG A 443 11.94 2.46 -0.39
C ARG A 443 13.25 2.31 -1.17
N GLU A 444 13.18 2.10 -2.49
CA GLU A 444 14.35 2.00 -3.36
C GLU A 444 15.17 3.31 -3.34
N LEU A 445 14.51 4.46 -3.46
CA LEU A 445 15.14 5.78 -3.40
C LEU A 445 15.84 6.03 -2.05
N ARG A 446 15.21 5.69 -0.92
CA ARG A 446 15.82 5.80 0.42
C ARG A 446 17.03 4.88 0.56
N ALA A 447 16.96 3.66 0.03
CA ALA A 447 18.10 2.74 0.06
C ALA A 447 19.28 3.27 -0.77
N GLU A 448 19.01 3.89 -1.92
CA GLU A 448 20.05 4.49 -2.77
C GLU A 448 20.62 5.79 -2.19
N ALA A 449 19.83 6.60 -1.48
CA ALA A 449 20.31 7.81 -0.82
C ALA A 449 21.31 7.49 0.32
N GLY A 450 21.22 6.28 0.90
CA GLY A 450 21.96 5.86 2.09
C GLY A 450 21.29 6.36 3.38
N PRO A 451 21.89 6.16 4.57
CA PRO A 451 21.40 6.78 5.80
C PRO A 451 21.25 8.28 5.54
N ALA A 452 20.13 8.85 5.99
CA ALA A 452 19.81 10.25 5.78
C ALA A 452 21.09 11.07 6.00
N SER A 453 21.53 11.76 4.94
CA SER A 453 22.36 12.94 5.12
C SER A 453 21.69 13.71 6.26
N LYS A 454 22.45 14.16 7.27
CA LYS A 454 21.94 15.18 8.19
C LYS A 454 21.60 16.37 7.31
N ALA A 455 20.40 16.39 6.74
CA ALA A 455 20.01 17.33 5.73
C ALA A 455 20.19 18.69 6.39
N LYS A 456 21.00 19.54 5.76
CA LYS A 456 21.14 20.92 6.22
C LYS A 456 19.75 21.51 6.13
N MET A 457 19.09 21.65 7.28
CA MET A 457 17.90 22.47 7.41
C MET A 457 18.19 23.85 6.77
N PRO A 458 17.18 24.54 6.23
CA PRO A 458 17.40 25.87 5.67
C PRO A 458 18.15 26.74 6.70
N VAL A 459 19.14 27.53 6.26
CA VAL A 459 20.07 28.25 7.16
C VAL A 459 19.32 29.03 8.25
N LYS A 460 18.17 29.62 7.92
CA LYS A 460 17.29 30.31 8.88
C LYS A 460 16.65 29.38 9.93
N ALA A 461 16.28 28.16 9.56
CA ALA A 461 15.76 27.18 10.51
C ALA A 461 16.87 26.58 11.37
N VAL A 462 18.09 26.38 10.83
CA VAL A 462 19.27 26.02 11.64
C VAL A 462 19.57 27.12 12.65
N GLU A 463 19.63 28.38 12.22
CA GLU A 463 19.88 29.53 13.09
C GLU A 463 18.82 29.65 14.20
N LYS A 464 17.53 29.49 13.86
CA LYS A 464 16.43 29.49 14.84
C LYS A 464 16.54 28.32 15.81
N SER A 465 16.77 27.10 15.34
CA SER A 465 16.89 25.92 16.20
C SER A 465 18.16 25.93 17.07
N GLU A 466 19.30 26.44 16.57
CA GLU A 466 20.50 26.65 17.39
C GLU A 466 20.29 27.75 18.45
N ALA A 467 19.63 28.85 18.08
CA ALA A 467 19.27 29.91 19.03
C ALA A 467 18.32 29.39 20.12
N ASN A 468 17.31 28.58 19.75
CA ASN A 468 16.38 27.97 20.70
C ASN A 468 17.07 26.96 21.62
N LYS A 469 17.99 26.12 21.10
CA LYS A 469 18.80 25.23 21.95
C LYS A 469 19.61 26.00 22.97
N LYS A 470 20.28 27.07 22.54
CA LYS A 470 21.03 27.94 23.45
C LYS A 470 20.12 28.59 24.48
N ALA A 471 18.97 29.14 24.06
CA ALA A 471 18.00 29.76 24.95
C ALA A 471 17.46 28.78 26.00
N ALA A 472 17.17 27.53 25.61
CA ALA A 472 16.70 26.50 26.53
C ALA A 472 17.78 26.09 27.55
N MET A 473 19.04 25.95 27.11
CA MET A 473 20.16 25.66 28.00
C MET A 473 20.43 26.81 28.97
N ASP A 474 20.46 28.05 28.47
CA ASP A 474 20.60 29.25 29.30
C ASP A 474 19.45 29.34 30.31
N PHE A 475 18.21 29.10 29.88
CA PHE A 475 17.03 29.07 30.75
C PHE A 475 17.17 28.03 31.87
N ILE A 476 17.52 26.79 31.55
CA ILE A 476 17.72 25.74 32.56
C ILE A 476 18.89 26.08 33.49
N GLN A 477 20.00 26.61 32.98
CA GLN A 477 21.12 27.03 33.82
C GLN A 477 20.69 28.15 34.78
N LEU A 478 19.95 29.15 34.32
CA LEU A 478 19.50 30.27 35.16
C LEU A 478 18.48 29.83 36.21
N VAL A 479 17.51 28.99 35.83
CA VAL A 479 16.43 28.54 36.72
C VAL A 479 16.91 27.50 37.74
N MET A 480 17.67 26.50 37.28
CA MET A 480 18.01 25.32 38.08
C MET A 480 19.42 25.39 38.69
N GLY A 481 20.34 26.08 38.01
CA GLY A 481 21.74 26.21 38.42
C GLY A 481 22.01 27.51 39.18
N ASP A 482 21.77 28.67 38.57
CA ASP A 482 22.15 29.98 39.12
C ASP A 482 21.09 30.57 40.05
N ARG A 483 19.84 30.08 39.95
CA ARG A 483 18.63 30.58 40.63
C ARG A 483 18.40 32.08 40.38
N ASP A 484 18.62 32.51 39.14
CA ASP A 484 18.38 33.89 38.71
C ASP A 484 17.08 33.96 37.90
N TYR A 485 15.96 34.02 38.62
CA TYR A 485 14.62 33.98 38.02
C TYR A 485 14.28 35.25 37.23
N GLU A 486 14.81 36.40 37.66
CA GLU A 486 14.68 37.67 36.93
C GLU A 486 15.36 37.58 35.55
N ALA A 487 16.59 37.07 35.52
CA ALA A 487 17.28 36.85 34.25
C ALA A 487 16.64 35.76 33.39
N ALA A 488 16.02 34.74 34.01
CA ALA A 488 15.33 33.66 33.32
C ALA A 488 13.97 34.07 32.73
N ARG A 489 13.25 35.02 33.36
CA ARG A 489 11.91 35.49 32.94
C ARG A 489 11.89 35.89 31.46
N LYS A 490 12.97 36.48 30.96
CA LYS A 490 13.09 36.92 29.56
C LYS A 490 12.95 35.78 28.54
N PHE A 491 13.11 34.53 28.93
CA PHE A 491 12.95 33.38 28.03
C PHE A 491 11.54 32.78 28.06
N ALA A 492 10.72 33.10 29.06
CA ALA A 492 9.38 32.54 29.20
C ALA A 492 8.35 33.32 28.36
N GLY A 493 7.46 32.59 27.70
CA GLY A 493 6.25 33.08 27.04
C GLY A 493 5.02 32.78 27.90
N GLU A 494 4.02 32.07 27.34
CA GLU A 494 2.84 31.62 28.10
C GLU A 494 3.21 30.61 29.20
N TYR A 495 4.22 29.78 28.95
CA TYR A 495 4.81 28.81 29.87
C TYR A 495 3.80 27.83 30.50
N ILE A 496 3.14 27.05 29.67
CA ILE A 496 2.30 25.91 30.05
C ILE A 496 3.19 24.78 30.58
N GLN A 497 2.84 24.24 31.74
CA GLN A 497 3.64 23.22 32.42
C GLN A 497 2.91 21.88 32.47
N HIS A 498 3.60 20.85 31.99
CA HIS A 498 3.02 19.50 31.90
C HIS A 498 3.45 18.57 33.05
N ASP A 499 4.33 19.03 33.95
CA ASP A 499 4.59 18.34 35.21
C ASP A 499 3.39 18.54 36.17
N PRO A 500 2.68 17.48 36.58
CA PRO A 500 1.47 17.59 37.41
C PRO A 500 1.71 18.19 38.80
N ARG A 501 2.97 18.49 39.16
CA ARG A 501 3.36 19.10 40.45
C ARG A 501 3.58 20.61 40.36
N ILE A 502 3.54 21.19 39.15
CA ILE A 502 3.87 22.60 38.91
C ILE A 502 2.70 23.20 38.11
N GLY A 503 2.21 24.37 38.52
CA GLY A 503 1.15 25.07 37.79
C GLY A 503 1.65 25.75 36.51
N ASP A 504 0.70 26.19 35.67
CA ASP A 504 1.00 26.98 34.47
C ASP A 504 1.53 28.37 34.83
N GLY A 505 2.39 28.89 33.94
CA GLY A 505 3.03 30.20 34.07
C GLY A 505 4.41 30.15 34.73
N PHE A 506 5.27 31.09 34.35
CA PHE A 506 6.64 31.16 34.88
C PHE A 506 6.69 31.40 36.39
N ASP A 507 5.74 32.16 36.95
CA ASP A 507 5.71 32.44 38.39
C ASP A 507 5.36 31.17 39.21
N ALA A 508 4.51 30.29 38.68
CA ALA A 508 4.20 29.00 39.29
C ALA A 508 5.41 28.04 39.28
N LEU A 509 6.24 28.10 38.23
CA LEU A 509 7.53 27.40 38.21
C LEU A 509 8.47 27.90 39.32
N VAL A 510 8.62 29.23 39.45
CA VAL A 510 9.49 29.83 40.47
C VAL A 510 9.02 29.44 41.87
N GLU A 511 7.72 29.51 42.13
CA GLU A 511 7.12 29.08 43.38
C GLU A 511 7.44 27.61 43.66
N ALA A 512 7.25 26.71 42.68
CA ALA A 512 7.56 25.29 42.85
C ALA A 512 9.04 25.03 43.18
N LEU A 513 9.98 25.79 42.60
CA LEU A 513 11.41 25.66 42.85
C LEU A 513 11.85 26.20 44.22
N GLU A 514 11.10 27.14 44.80
CA GLU A 514 11.35 27.70 46.13
C GLU A 514 10.62 26.96 47.25
N THR A 515 9.54 26.25 46.93
CA THR A 515 8.68 25.62 47.94
C THR A 515 8.84 24.09 48.01
N TYR A 516 9.09 23.42 46.88
CA TYR A 516 9.11 21.96 46.84
C TYR A 516 10.46 21.41 47.37
N PRO A 517 10.46 20.53 48.40
CA PRO A 517 11.68 20.11 49.12
C PRO A 517 12.81 19.55 48.25
N PRO A 518 12.53 18.84 47.14
CA PRO A 518 13.57 18.48 46.19
C PRO A 518 14.37 19.67 45.68
N TRP A 519 13.80 20.86 45.49
CA TRP A 519 14.44 22.02 44.84
C TRP A 519 14.74 23.20 45.79
N LYS A 520 14.00 23.27 46.90
CA LYS A 520 14.13 24.28 47.93
C LYS A 520 15.54 24.30 48.56
N ASN A 521 16.07 25.49 48.80
CA ASN A 521 17.37 25.75 49.45
C ASN A 521 18.58 25.09 48.76
N ARG A 522 18.50 24.78 47.46
CA ARG A 522 19.64 24.21 46.74
C ARG A 522 20.74 25.24 46.50
N PRO A 523 22.02 24.87 46.67
CA PRO A 523 23.14 25.75 46.32
C PRO A 523 23.21 25.95 44.81
N LYS A 524 23.83 27.04 44.39
CA LYS A 524 24.07 27.30 42.96
C LYS A 524 25.00 26.24 42.36
N SER A 525 24.74 25.82 41.13
CA SER A 525 25.57 24.83 40.44
C SER A 525 25.58 25.02 38.92
N THR A 526 26.60 24.50 38.25
CA THR A 526 26.57 24.34 36.80
C THR A 526 25.73 23.12 36.43
N VAL A 527 24.81 23.27 35.48
CA VAL A 527 24.00 22.19 34.94
C VAL A 527 24.78 21.47 33.86
N GLU A 528 24.89 20.14 33.99
CA GLU A 528 25.53 19.30 32.99
C GLU A 528 24.50 18.86 31.94
N PHE A 529 24.69 19.30 30.69
CA PHE A 529 23.88 18.89 29.54
C PHE A 529 24.59 17.78 28.77
N LYS A 530 23.90 16.65 28.56
CA LYS A 530 24.48 15.44 27.97
C LYS A 530 24.07 15.25 26.52
N ASN A 531 22.78 15.48 26.25
CA ASN A 531 22.22 15.49 24.91
C ASN A 531 21.36 16.73 24.76
N VAL A 532 21.53 17.41 23.64
CA VAL A 532 20.79 18.63 23.27
C VAL A 532 20.39 18.46 21.80
N ALA A 533 19.09 18.49 21.53
CA ALA A 533 18.55 18.35 20.18
C ALA A 533 17.40 19.33 19.97
N ALA A 534 17.08 19.61 18.71
CA ALA A 534 15.91 20.38 18.33
C ALA A 534 15.26 19.78 17.09
N ASP A 535 13.94 19.89 17.02
CA ASP A 535 13.11 19.55 15.88
C ASP A 535 12.13 20.70 15.64
N GLY A 536 12.43 21.57 14.68
CA GLY A 536 11.71 22.81 14.47
C GLY A 536 11.74 23.73 15.70
N ASP A 537 10.57 23.94 16.30
CA ASP A 537 10.32 24.75 17.50
C ASP A 537 10.46 23.97 18.82
N LEU A 538 10.61 22.65 18.75
CA LEU A 538 10.82 21.78 19.91
C LEU A 538 12.31 21.65 20.24
N VAL A 539 12.65 21.78 21.52
CA VAL A 539 14.01 21.59 22.04
C VAL A 539 14.01 20.52 23.13
N TYR A 540 14.94 19.58 23.02
CA TYR A 540 15.12 18.47 23.95
C TYR A 540 16.45 18.63 24.67
N LEU A 541 16.41 18.71 26.00
CA LEU A 541 17.61 18.74 26.86
C LEU A 541 17.61 17.53 27.77
N GLN A 542 18.75 16.83 27.83
CA GLN A 542 19.00 15.83 28.86
C GLN A 542 20.03 16.38 29.85
N THR A 543 19.62 16.53 31.11
CA THR A 543 20.48 16.97 32.20
C THR A 543 20.70 15.87 33.21
N HIS A 544 21.91 15.79 33.76
CA HIS A 544 22.23 14.84 34.83
C HIS A 544 22.61 15.56 36.11
N ARG A 545 22.37 14.89 37.23
CA ARG A 545 22.95 15.29 38.52
C ARG A 545 23.24 14.09 39.40
N GLU A 546 24.26 14.22 40.24
CA GLU A 546 24.49 13.30 41.33
C GLU A 546 23.66 13.71 42.55
N ILE A 547 22.99 12.73 43.15
CA ILE A 547 22.22 12.87 44.40
C ILE A 547 22.72 11.82 45.40
N LYS A 548 22.80 12.20 46.68
CA LYS A 548 23.07 11.24 47.75
C LYS A 548 21.81 10.40 47.96
N ALA A 549 21.89 9.08 47.78
CA ALA A 549 20.79 8.20 48.17
C ALA A 549 20.78 8.03 49.70
N ASP A 550 19.59 7.81 50.26
CA ASP A 550 19.38 7.64 51.71
C ASP A 550 20.17 6.46 52.32
N ASP A 551 20.70 5.56 51.49
CA ASP A 551 21.45 4.36 51.87
C ASP A 551 22.98 4.49 51.72
N GLY A 552 23.51 5.72 51.53
CA GLY A 552 24.95 5.98 51.46
C GLY A 552 25.61 5.71 50.11
N PHE A 553 24.83 5.31 49.10
CA PHE A 553 25.34 5.13 47.73
C PHE A 553 25.05 6.35 46.84
N PRO A 554 25.91 6.65 45.84
CA PRO A 554 25.60 7.66 44.84
C PRO A 554 24.44 7.21 43.96
N ALA A 555 23.41 8.04 43.86
CA ALA A 555 22.35 7.93 42.87
C ALA A 555 22.52 9.06 41.84
N ARG A 556 22.14 8.79 40.59
CA ARG A 556 22.11 9.80 39.54
C ARG A 556 20.66 10.07 39.17
N GLN A 557 20.30 11.34 39.05
CA GLN A 557 19.03 11.72 38.48
C GLN A 557 19.26 12.26 37.07
N ILE A 558 18.51 11.71 36.14
CA ILE A 558 18.44 12.12 34.74
C ILE A 558 17.11 12.85 34.58
N VAL A 559 17.18 14.05 34.00
CA VAL A 559 16.00 14.82 33.66
C VAL A 559 16.02 15.08 32.16
N VAL A 560 14.91 14.74 31.50
CA VAL A 560 14.66 15.16 30.12
C VAL A 560 13.68 16.31 30.18
N HIS A 561 14.11 17.45 29.67
CA HIS A 561 13.28 18.63 29.43
C HIS A 561 12.92 18.68 27.96
N VAL A 562 11.64 18.88 27.66
CA VAL A 562 11.18 19.21 26.31
C VAL A 562 10.56 20.60 26.39
N PHE A 563 10.94 21.48 25.46
CA PHE A 563 10.42 22.83 25.37
C PHE A 563 9.81 23.07 24.00
N ARG A 564 8.70 23.80 23.95
CA ARG A 564 8.19 24.39 22.71
C ARG A 564 8.44 25.90 22.70
N PHE A 565 9.03 26.40 21.63
CA PHE A 565 9.29 27.82 21.42
C PHE A 565 8.27 28.45 20.48
N ASN A 566 7.81 29.66 20.76
CA ASN A 566 7.02 30.42 19.79
C ASN A 566 7.90 31.19 18.79
N ASP A 567 7.24 31.89 17.87
CA ASP A 567 7.93 32.67 16.83
C ASP A 567 8.76 33.84 17.36
N ALA A 568 8.48 34.32 18.57
CA ALA A 568 9.28 35.32 19.25
C ALA A 568 10.50 34.72 19.99
N GLY A 569 10.71 33.41 19.90
CA GLY A 569 11.81 32.71 20.57
C GLY A 569 11.63 32.60 22.08
N LYS A 570 10.38 32.59 22.58
CA LYS A 570 10.03 32.37 23.99
C LYS A 570 9.50 30.96 24.21
N ILE A 571 9.69 30.42 25.40
CA ILE A 571 9.22 29.10 25.82
C ILE A 571 7.74 29.20 26.20
N ASP A 572 6.87 28.60 25.39
CA ASP A 572 5.44 28.54 25.65
C ASP A 572 5.03 27.25 26.34
N GLU A 573 5.75 26.14 26.14
CA GLU A 573 5.44 24.87 26.80
C GLU A 573 6.70 24.19 27.34
N HIS A 574 6.56 23.49 28.48
CA HIS A 574 7.62 22.72 29.09
C HIS A 574 7.11 21.39 29.64
N TRP A 575 7.71 20.28 29.20
CA TRP A 575 7.53 18.94 29.75
C TRP A 575 8.78 18.47 30.48
N THR A 576 8.60 17.80 31.61
CA THR A 576 9.70 17.23 32.39
C THR A 576 9.49 15.75 32.66
N ILE A 577 10.50 14.92 32.36
CA ILE A 577 10.55 13.51 32.73
C ILE A 577 11.77 13.29 33.62
N VAL A 578 11.56 12.73 34.81
CA VAL A 578 12.61 12.53 35.81
C VAL A 578 12.80 11.05 36.09
N GLN A 579 14.03 10.56 35.95
CA GLN A 579 14.41 9.20 36.33
C GLN A 579 15.57 9.23 37.33
N SER A 580 15.44 8.53 38.45
CA SER A 580 16.52 8.33 39.42
C SER A 580 17.07 6.91 39.31
N VAL A 581 18.38 6.76 39.17
CA VAL A 581 19.07 5.47 39.05
C VAL A 581 20.12 5.35 40.16
N LYS A 582 20.04 4.28 40.97
CA LYS A 582 21.09 3.92 41.92
C LYS A 582 22.22 3.24 41.16
N LEU A 583 23.44 3.75 41.26
CA LEU A 583 24.56 3.24 40.46
C LEU A 583 24.86 1.75 40.73
N LYS A 584 24.65 1.29 41.96
CA LYS A 584 24.81 -0.13 42.35
C LYS A 584 23.79 -1.09 41.73
N ASP A 585 22.64 -0.57 41.29
CA ASP A 585 21.54 -1.39 40.76
C ASP A 585 21.59 -1.46 39.22
N SER A 586 22.58 -0.84 38.59
CA SER A 586 22.72 -0.85 37.14
C SER A 586 23.32 -2.16 36.63
N VAL A 587 22.54 -2.89 35.83
CA VAL A 587 23.00 -4.10 35.12
C VAL A 587 23.79 -3.74 33.86
N SER A 588 23.55 -2.56 33.28
CA SER A 588 24.31 -2.04 32.12
C SER A 588 25.64 -1.44 32.56
N LYS A 589 26.70 -1.67 31.78
CA LYS A 589 27.99 -0.95 31.91
C LYS A 589 27.96 0.44 31.26
N HIS A 590 26.91 0.74 30.50
CA HIS A 590 26.63 2.03 29.87
C HIS A 590 25.16 2.40 30.12
N PRO A 591 24.81 2.80 31.34
CA PRO A 591 23.43 3.20 31.62
C PRO A 591 23.19 4.55 30.96
N LEU A 592 21.97 5.08 31.06
CA LEU A 592 21.59 6.34 30.41
C LEU A 592 22.32 7.59 31.00
N PHE A 593 23.48 7.40 31.66
CA PHE A 593 24.37 8.39 32.28
C PHE A 593 25.73 8.54 31.60
#